data_AF-A0A953D5E2-F1
#
_entry.id   AF-A0A953D5E2-F1
#
_cell.length_a   1.000
_cell.length_b   1.000
_cell.length_c   1.000
_cell.angle_alpha   90.00
_cell.angle_beta   90.00
_cell.angle_gamma   90.00
#
_symmetry.space_group_name_H-M   'P 1'
#
loop_
_entity.id
_entity.type
_entity.pdbx_description
1 polymer ?
#
loop_
_entity_poly.entity_id
_entity_poly.type
_entity_poly.pdbx_seq_one_letter_code
_entity_poly.pdbx_strand_id
1 'polypeptide(L)' 'MSYVVMVFKRVFGYDEVKARKHMLEVHEQGRSILWTGNREAAEAYVFTLQQWHLSAVLEANEAG' A
#
# COMPACT_ATOMS: atom_id res chain seq x y z
N MET A 1 2.67 -12.30 -5.80
CA MET A 1 1.19 -12.28 -5.88
C MET A 1 0.69 -11.24 -6.89
N SER A 2 0.29 -11.66 -8.09
CA SER A 2 -0.13 -10.79 -9.22
C SER A 2 -1.36 -9.93 -8.92
N TYR A 3 -2.29 -10.41 -8.10
CA TYR A 3 -3.45 -9.63 -7.65
C TYR A 3 -3.04 -8.37 -6.89
N VAL A 4 -2.14 -8.52 -5.91
CA VAL A 4 -1.64 -7.39 -5.09
C VAL A 4 -0.90 -6.38 -5.97
N VAL A 5 -0.12 -6.84 -6.95
CA VAL A 5 0.52 -5.96 -7.95
C VAL A 5 -0.53 -5.18 -8.74
N MET A 6 -1.60 -5.82 -9.20
CA MET A 6 -2.69 -5.15 -9.93
C MET A 6 -3.40 -4.11 -9.07
N VAL A 7 -3.69 -4.43 -7.80
CA VAL A 7 -4.30 -3.47 -6.86
C VAL A 7 -3.39 -2.28 -6.62
N PHE A 8 -2.09 -2.49 -6.41
CA PHE A 8 -1.14 -1.39 -6.22
C PHE A 8 -1.03 -0.48 -7.45
N LYS A 9 -1.03 -1.06 -8.67
CA LYS A 9 -1.11 -0.28 -9.92
C LYS A 9 -2.41 0.53 -9.98
N ARG A 10 -3.54 -0.06 -9.61
CA ARG A 10 -4.88 0.58 -9.70
C ARG A 10 -5.08 1.69 -8.68
N VAL A 11 -4.62 1.49 -7.44
CA VAL A 11 -4.87 2.42 -6.31
C VAL A 11 -3.85 3.55 -6.28
N PHE A 12 -2.56 3.25 -6.51
CA PHE A 12 -1.47 4.23 -6.38
C PHE A 12 -0.90 4.72 -7.71
N GLY A 13 -1.38 4.19 -8.85
CA GLY A 13 -0.86 4.53 -10.17
C GLY A 13 0.58 4.07 -10.39
N TYR A 14 1.05 3.07 -9.63
CA TYR A 14 2.41 2.56 -9.75
C TYR A 14 2.63 1.86 -11.08
N ASP A 15 3.85 1.98 -11.60
CA ASP A 15 4.32 1.10 -12.66
C ASP A 15 4.50 -0.33 -12.14
N GLU A 16 4.69 -1.28 -13.06
CA GLU A 16 4.79 -2.69 -12.72
C GLU A 16 5.99 -3.03 -11.82
N VAL A 17 7.13 -2.39 -12.03
CA VAL A 17 8.35 -2.64 -11.26
C VAL A 17 8.15 -2.19 -9.83
N LYS A 18 7.61 -0.98 -9.63
CA LYS A 18 7.32 -0.45 -8.29
C LYS A 18 6.24 -1.26 -7.57
N ALA A 19 5.14 -1.59 -8.24
CA ALA A 19 4.08 -2.41 -7.66
C ALA A 19 4.58 -3.82 -7.29
N ARG A 20 5.42 -4.44 -8.12
CA ARG A 20 6.05 -5.73 -7.82
C ARG A 20 7.00 -5.64 -6.63
N LYS A 21 7.78 -4.57 -6.51
CA LYS A 21 8.67 -4.34 -5.37
C LYS A 21 7.88 -4.32 -4.05
N HIS A 22 6.85 -3.48 -3.95
CA HIS A 22 6.04 -3.40 -2.73
C HIS A 22 5.33 -4.72 -2.41
N MET A 23 4.85 -5.42 -3.43
CA MET A 23 4.23 -6.72 -3.24
C MET A 23 5.23 -7.74 -2.67
N LEU A 24 6.47 -7.76 -3.17
CA LEU A 24 7.52 -8.63 -2.64
C LEU A 24 7.86 -8.28 -1.20
N GLU A 25 7.96 -6.99 -0.88
CA GLU A 25 8.21 -6.51 0.48
C GLU A 25 7.10 -6.99 1.45
N VAL A 26 5.82 -6.87 1.07
CA VAL A 26 4.71 -7.43 1.85
C VAL A 26 4.83 -8.96 1.99
N HIS A 27 5.23 -9.66 0.92
CA HIS A 27 5.34 -11.11 0.94
C HIS A 27 6.47 -11.63 1.83
N GLU A 28 7.62 -10.95 1.82
CA GLU A 28 8.84 -11.36 2.53
C GLU A 28 8.91 -10.80 3.95
N GLN A 29 8.43 -9.56 4.15
CA GLN A 29 8.58 -8.81 5.40
C GLN A 29 7.25 -8.64 6.14
N GLY A 30 6.14 -9.06 5.54
CA GLY A 30 4.79 -8.96 6.11
C GLY A 30 4.13 -7.58 5.97
N ARG A 31 4.88 -6.54 5.60
CA ARG A 31 4.38 -5.17 5.41
C ARG A 31 5.21 -4.39 4.39
N SER A 32 4.65 -3.27 3.92
CA SER A 32 5.36 -2.31 3.06
C SER A 32 4.73 -0.92 3.22
N ILE A 33 5.55 0.12 3.20
CA ILE A 33 5.06 1.51 3.21
C ILE A 33 4.68 1.89 1.78
N LEU A 34 3.38 1.91 1.50
CA LEU A 34 2.84 2.19 0.17
C LEU A 34 2.71 3.68 -0.11
N TRP A 35 2.41 4.52 0.89
CA TRP A 35 2.20 5.96 0.71
C TRP A 35 2.45 6.71 2.03
N THR A 36 2.89 7.96 1.93
CA THR A 36 3.14 8.86 3.07
C THR A 36 2.60 10.25 2.76
N GLY A 37 1.98 10.90 3.75
CA GLY A 37 1.48 12.27 3.62
C GLY A 37 0.47 12.60 4.70
N ASN A 38 -0.51 13.45 4.37
CA ASN A 38 -1.54 13.85 5.34
C ASN A 38 -2.46 12.68 5.74
N ARG A 39 -3.09 12.81 6.91
CA ARG A 39 -3.93 11.77 7.50
C ARG A 39 -5.17 11.46 6.65
N GLU A 40 -5.82 12.48 6.10
CA GLU A 40 -7.06 12.32 5.33
C GLU A 40 -6.86 11.46 4.08
N ALA A 41 -5.82 11.73 3.29
CA ALA A 41 -5.52 10.91 2.12
C ALA A 41 -5.07 9.50 2.52
N ALA A 42 -4.34 9.35 3.64
CA ALA A 42 -3.97 8.04 4.16
C ALA A 42 -5.21 7.20 4.52
N GLU A 43 -6.18 7.79 5.23
CA GLU A 43 -7.46 7.16 5.57
C GLU A 43 -8.22 6.71 4.31
N ALA A 44 -8.26 7.55 3.27
CA ALA A 44 -8.86 7.19 1.99
C ALA A 44 -8.17 5.99 1.32
N TYR A 45 -6.83 5.93 1.35
CA TYR A 45 -6.09 4.78 0.82
C TYR A 45 -6.34 3.50 1.60
N VAL A 46 -6.35 3.55 2.94
CA VAL A 46 -6.65 2.37 3.77
C VAL A 46 -8.05 1.86 3.49
N PHE A 47 -9.05 2.75 3.45
CA PHE A 47 -10.41 2.37 3.11
C PHE A 47 -10.48 1.70 1.73
N THR A 48 -9.82 2.30 0.73
CA THR A 48 -9.78 1.75 -0.64
C THR A 48 -9.14 0.36 -0.66
N LEU A 49 -8.00 0.16 0.01
CA LEU A 49 -7.34 -1.15 0.07
C LEU A 49 -8.20 -2.21 0.75
N GLN A 50 -8.94 -1.85 1.80
CA GLN A 50 -9.89 -2.76 2.46
C GLN A 50 -11.05 -3.17 1.54
N GLN A 51 -11.52 -2.28 0.64
CA GLN A 51 -12.50 -2.64 -0.41
C GLN A 51 -11.94 -3.66 -1.41
N TRP A 52 -10.62 -3.68 -1.60
CA TRP A 52 -9.91 -4.72 -2.38
C TRP A 52 -9.56 -5.96 -1.53
N HIS A 53 -10.12 -6.10 -0.33
CA HIS A 53 -9.83 -7.17 0.62
C HIS A 53 -8.34 -7.27 1.02
N LEU A 54 -7.60 -6.17 0.96
CA LEU A 54 -6.24 -6.08 1.46
C LEU A 54 -6.22 -5.48 2.87
N SER A 55 -5.43 -6.08 3.75
CA SER A 55 -5.16 -5.50 5.07
C SER A 55 -4.22 -4.30 4.92
N ALA A 56 -4.61 -3.17 5.50
CA ALA A 56 -3.83 -1.94 5.51
C ALA A 56 -4.08 -1.20 6.83
N VAL A 57 -3.05 -0.53 7.32
CA VAL A 57 -3.07 0.25 8.56
C VAL A 57 -2.44 1.62 8.34
N LEU A 58 -2.78 2.58 9.22
CA LEU A 58 -2.13 3.88 9.30
C LEU A 58 -1.12 3.87 10.43
N GLU A 59 0.10 4.31 10.14
CA GLU A 59 1.15 4.51 11.13
C GLU A 59 1.49 6.01 11.16
N ALA A 60 1.54 6.59 12.36
CA ALA A 60 2.04 7.96 12.51
C ALA A 60 3.53 7.95 12.19
N ASN A 61 3.99 8.95 11.44
CA ASN A 61 5.42 9.14 11.23
C ASN A 61 6.02 9.74 12.50
N GLU A 62 6.34 8.90 13.48
CA GLU A 62 7.12 9.27 14.66
C GLU A 62 8.59 9.44 14.28
N ALA A 63 8.85 10.40 13.39
CA ALA A 63 10.18 10.99 13.29
C ALA A 63 10.31 11.94 14.49
N GLY A 64 10.98 11.46 15.54
CA GLY A 64 11.40 12.27 16.69
C GLY A 64 12.40 13.35 16.30
#